data_AF-A0A8T4ASA6-F1
#
_entry.id   AF-A0A8T4ASA6-F1
#
_cell.length_a   1.000
_cell.length_b   1.000
_cell.length_c   1.000
_cell.angle_alpha   90.00
_cell.angle_beta   90.00
_cell.angle_gamma   90.00
#
_symmetry.space_group_name_H-M   'P 1'
#
loop_
_entity.id
_entity.type
_entity.pdbx_description
1 polymer ?
#
loop_
_entity_poly.entity_id
_entity_poly.type
_entity_poly.pdbx_seq_one_letter_code
_entity_poly.pdbx_strand_id
1 'polypeptide(L)'
;GPQHRPIAPRAASMEMVQVLVEGGTTKVLHCDEVTDCLNPVLTNMTINANDALIIRTRDAIIGMRDAIRDGDSELSDEAVALLGMTSVPILDMLITGMSYQHIFVESEIRAMAEVVAIDLAMIYVDQALQEMQASAGRVSTFGNITREFQENIQQTQDSFGTLRQLAADRYSAAMRTLERLALAKNELAAYSSSRFAAMLGSQ
;
A
#
# COMPACT_ATOMS: atom_id res chain seq x y z
N GLY A 1 35.24 -26.94 -7.57
CA GLY A 1 35.46 -25.54 -7.14
C GLY A 1 34.64 -25.27 -5.88
N PRO A 2 34.89 -24.17 -5.16
CA PRO A 2 34.06 -23.78 -4.03
C PRO A 2 32.59 -23.67 -4.47
N GLN A 3 31.69 -24.30 -3.70
CA GLN A 3 30.25 -24.24 -3.95
C GLN A 3 29.71 -22.96 -3.31
N HIS A 4 29.15 -22.07 -4.11
CA HIS A 4 28.41 -20.91 -3.64
C HIS A 4 26.93 -21.18 -3.80
N ARG A 5 26.12 -20.78 -2.81
CA ARG A 5 24.67 -20.95 -2.81
C ARG A 5 24.02 -19.59 -2.62
N PRO A 6 23.74 -18.83 -3.70
CA PRO A 6 22.99 -17.60 -3.57
C PRO A 6 21.57 -17.92 -3.13
N ILE A 7 21.07 -17.13 -2.18
CA ILE A 7 19.74 -17.31 -1.60
C ILE A 7 18.90 -16.14 -2.08
N ALA A 8 17.83 -16.45 -2.83
CA ALA A 8 16.94 -15.44 -3.37
C ALA A 8 16.24 -14.66 -2.23
N PRO A 9 16.07 -13.33 -2.36
CA PRO A 9 15.33 -12.54 -1.39
C PRO A 9 13.88 -13.00 -1.26
N ARG A 10 13.36 -13.10 -0.03
CA ARG A 10 11.94 -13.43 0.23
C ARG A 10 11.02 -12.20 0.36
N ALA A 11 11.60 -11.00 0.30
CA ALA A 11 10.90 -9.74 0.51
C ALA A 11 9.78 -9.50 -0.53
N ALA A 12 9.91 -10.02 -1.75
CA ALA A 12 8.97 -9.82 -2.84
C ALA A 12 7.88 -10.90 -2.97
N SER A 13 7.49 -11.51 -1.84
CA SER A 13 6.42 -12.50 -1.83
C SER A 13 5.07 -11.85 -1.54
N MET A 14 4.00 -12.44 -2.07
CA MET A 14 2.64 -11.99 -1.74
C MET A 14 2.32 -12.17 -0.25
N GLU A 15 2.94 -13.16 0.40
CA GLU A 15 2.88 -13.36 1.85
C GLU A 15 3.47 -12.16 2.61
N MET A 16 4.64 -11.65 2.18
CA MET A 16 5.24 -10.47 2.78
C MET A 16 4.35 -9.23 2.62
N VAL A 17 3.80 -9.02 1.42
CA VAL A 17 2.85 -7.92 1.18
C VAL A 17 1.64 -8.04 2.10
N GLN A 18 1.08 -9.24 2.25
CA GLN A 18 -0.06 -9.45 3.15
C GLN A 18 0.29 -9.14 4.61
N VAL A 19 1.43 -9.63 5.10
CA VAL A 19 1.86 -9.37 6.50
C VAL A 19 2.15 -7.89 6.74
N LEU A 20 2.66 -7.15 5.75
CA LEU A 20 2.83 -5.70 5.83
C LEU A 20 1.47 -4.97 5.91
N VAL A 21 0.49 -5.41 5.14
CA VAL A 21 -0.84 -4.78 5.05
C VAL A 21 -1.70 -5.09 6.28
N GLU A 22 -1.81 -6.36 6.66
CA GLU A 22 -2.77 -6.86 7.66
C GLU A 22 -2.13 -7.19 9.02
N GLY A 23 -0.80 -7.29 9.06
CA GLY A 23 -0.07 -7.86 10.19
C GLY A 23 -0.03 -9.39 10.11
N GLY A 24 0.53 -10.01 11.15
CA GLY A 24 0.70 -11.46 11.24
C GLY A 24 2.17 -11.88 11.26
N THR A 25 2.41 -13.17 11.04
CA THR A 25 3.75 -13.77 11.13
C THR A 25 4.14 -14.38 9.79
N THR A 26 5.33 -14.03 9.30
CA THR A 26 5.96 -14.65 8.13
C THR A 26 7.38 -15.08 8.45
N LYS A 27 8.02 -15.81 7.53
CA LYS A 27 9.42 -16.24 7.67
C LYS A 27 10.33 -15.39 6.79
N VAL A 28 11.29 -14.74 7.44
CA VAL A 28 12.34 -13.96 6.77
C VAL A 28 13.68 -14.65 6.88
N LEU A 29 14.60 -14.31 5.99
CA LEU A 29 15.99 -14.72 6.11
C LEU A 29 16.66 -13.86 7.18
N HIS A 30 17.33 -14.52 8.12
CA HIS A 30 18.15 -13.90 9.14
C HIS A 30 19.51 -14.57 9.13
N CYS A 31 20.57 -13.80 9.35
CA CYS A 31 21.90 -14.37 9.45
C CYS A 31 21.97 -15.33 10.65
N ASP A 32 22.64 -16.46 10.44
CA ASP A 32 22.93 -17.41 11.51
C ASP A 32 23.95 -16.85 12.51
N GLU A 33 24.83 -15.96 12.06
CA GLU A 33 25.77 -15.19 12.87
C GLU A 33 26.04 -13.79 12.27
N VAL A 34 26.71 -12.92 13.01
CA VAL A 34 26.78 -11.47 12.72
C VAL A 34 27.99 -11.02 11.88
N THR A 35 28.96 -11.90 11.67
CA THR A 35 30.26 -11.61 11.04
C THR A 35 30.27 -11.96 9.56
N ASP A 36 30.00 -13.22 9.19
CA ASP A 36 30.16 -13.73 7.82
C ASP A 36 28.81 -13.95 7.09
N CYS A 37 27.73 -14.24 7.82
CA CYS A 37 26.37 -14.57 7.38
C CYS A 37 26.32 -15.59 6.22
N LEU A 38 27.12 -16.66 6.30
CA LEU A 38 27.24 -17.62 5.19
C LEU A 38 26.13 -18.67 5.15
N ASN A 39 25.37 -18.87 6.24
CA ASN A 39 24.28 -19.86 6.30
C ASN A 39 23.00 -19.27 6.90
N PRO A 40 22.41 -18.22 6.30
CA PRO A 40 21.23 -17.59 6.86
C PRO A 40 20.07 -18.59 6.99
N VAL A 41 19.33 -18.45 8.07
CA VAL A 41 18.23 -19.31 8.49
C VAL A 41 16.90 -18.58 8.40
N LEU A 42 15.81 -19.35 8.28
CA LEU A 42 14.48 -18.78 8.32
C LEU A 42 14.05 -18.54 9.77
N THR A 43 13.75 -17.29 10.10
CA THR A 43 13.22 -16.89 11.41
C THR A 43 11.83 -16.29 11.25
N ASN A 44 11.03 -16.40 12.31
CA ASN A 44 9.72 -15.78 12.33
C ASN A 44 9.88 -14.27 12.54
N MET A 45 9.24 -13.49 11.68
CA MET A 45 9.03 -12.06 11.85
C MET A 45 7.53 -11.83 12.03
N THR A 46 7.17 -11.05 13.05
CA THR A 46 5.77 -10.75 13.36
C THR A 46 5.54 -9.25 13.32
N ILE A 47 4.51 -8.84 12.59
CA ILE A 47 3.97 -7.48 12.62
C ILE A 47 2.66 -7.54 13.40
N ASN A 48 2.54 -6.71 14.44
CA ASN A 48 1.29 -6.63 15.19
C ASN A 48 0.19 -6.06 14.29
N ALA A 49 -1.04 -6.56 14.39
CA ALA A 49 -2.17 -6.04 13.62
C ALA A 49 -2.36 -4.52 13.82
N ASN A 50 -2.09 -3.99 15.02
CA ASN A 50 -2.18 -2.56 15.30
C ASN A 50 -1.06 -1.74 14.64
N ASP A 51 0.06 -2.38 14.29
CA ASP A 51 1.19 -1.76 13.58
C ASP A 51 1.11 -1.94 12.07
N ALA A 52 0.14 -2.72 11.58
CA ALA A 52 -0.04 -3.02 10.17
C ALA A 52 -0.40 -1.76 9.37
N LEU A 53 -0.02 -1.73 8.09
CA LEU A 53 -0.22 -0.56 7.24
C LEU A 53 -1.70 -0.19 7.14
N ILE A 54 -2.62 -1.15 7.09
CA ILE A 54 -4.06 -0.86 7.03
C ILE A 54 -4.54 -0.02 8.22
N ILE A 55 -4.01 -0.24 9.43
CA ILE A 55 -4.36 0.51 10.62
C ILE A 55 -3.70 1.89 10.59
N ARG A 56 -2.39 1.93 10.35
CA ARG A 56 -1.64 3.19 10.31
C ARG A 56 -2.17 4.15 9.24
N THR A 57 -2.47 3.63 8.06
CA THR A 57 -3.03 4.41 6.96
C THR A 57 -4.46 4.87 7.26
N ARG A 58 -5.31 4.02 7.84
CA ARG A 58 -6.66 4.43 8.24
C ARG A 58 -6.61 5.58 9.24
N ASP A 59 -5.77 5.45 10.27
CA ASP A 59 -5.66 6.45 11.33
C ASP A 59 -5.09 7.77 10.76
N ALA A 60 -4.16 7.71 9.80
CA ALA A 60 -3.69 8.88 9.07
C ALA A 60 -4.80 9.55 8.24
N ILE A 61 -5.61 8.78 7.49
CA ILE A 61 -6.73 9.31 6.70
C ILE A 61 -7.81 9.94 7.60
N ILE A 62 -8.09 9.33 8.76
CA ILE A 62 -9.00 9.88 9.78
C ILE A 62 -8.46 11.22 10.30
N GLY A 63 -7.18 11.26 10.67
CA GLY A 63 -6.52 12.49 11.11
C GLY A 63 -6.61 13.59 10.06
N MET A 64 -6.43 13.26 8.78
CA MET A 64 -6.61 14.22 7.69
C MET A 64 -8.04 14.74 7.56
N ARG A 65 -9.02 13.85 7.59
CA ARG A 65 -10.43 14.21 7.51
C ARG A 65 -10.78 15.19 8.64
N ASP A 66 -10.37 14.89 9.86
CA ASP A 66 -10.66 15.72 11.02
C ASP A 66 -9.95 17.08 10.91
N ALA A 67 -8.70 17.11 10.43
CA ALA A 67 -8.00 18.35 10.16
C ALA A 67 -8.67 19.24 9.10
N ILE A 68 -9.15 18.65 8.00
CA ILE A 68 -9.86 19.40 6.96
C ILE A 68 -11.21 19.91 7.48
N ARG A 69 -11.92 19.11 8.29
CA ARG A 69 -13.21 19.50 8.89
C ARG A 69 -13.04 20.67 9.86
N ASP A 70 -12.01 20.60 10.70
CA ASP A 70 -11.82 21.53 11.81
C ASP A 70 -11.04 22.79 11.38
N GLY A 71 -10.44 22.79 10.19
CA GLY A 71 -9.89 23.97 9.50
C GLY A 71 -8.54 24.47 10.01
N ASP A 72 -8.13 24.07 11.22
CA ASP A 72 -6.92 24.54 11.91
C ASP A 72 -6.07 23.40 12.53
N SER A 73 -6.35 22.13 12.24
CA SER A 73 -5.54 21.03 12.80
C SER A 73 -4.33 20.71 11.91
N GLU A 74 -3.13 20.67 12.49
CA GLU A 74 -1.94 20.18 11.80
C GLU A 74 -2.02 18.66 11.60
N LEU A 75 -1.63 18.20 10.41
CA LEU A 75 -1.41 16.78 10.16
C LEU A 75 -0.12 16.36 10.85
N SER A 76 -0.10 15.20 11.50
CA SER A 76 1.15 14.62 12.01
C SER A 76 2.15 14.43 10.88
N ASP A 77 3.43 14.69 11.13
CA ASP A 77 4.52 14.50 10.17
C ASP A 77 4.54 13.07 9.60
N GLU A 78 4.21 12.08 10.42
CA GLU A 78 4.12 10.68 10.01
C GLU A 78 3.00 10.45 8.98
N ALA A 79 1.85 11.09 9.16
CA ALA A 79 0.76 11.04 8.19
C ALA A 79 1.20 11.71 6.88
N VAL A 80 1.77 12.92 6.94
CA VAL A 80 2.25 13.62 5.73
C VAL A 80 3.27 12.79 4.97
N ALA A 81 4.26 12.22 5.67
CA ALA A 81 5.28 11.37 5.07
C ALA A 81 4.68 10.11 4.44
N LEU A 82 3.79 9.41 5.15
CA LEU A 82 3.14 8.20 4.66
C LEU A 82 2.31 8.47 3.39
N LEU A 83 1.58 9.58 3.39
CA LEU A 83 0.72 9.98 2.27
C LEU A 83 1.53 10.52 1.09
N GLY A 84 2.68 11.14 1.34
CA GLY A 84 3.60 11.60 0.30
C GLY A 84 4.29 10.47 -0.48
N MET A 85 4.28 9.24 0.06
CA MET A 85 4.85 8.08 -0.60
C MET A 85 3.90 7.45 -1.63
N THR A 86 2.60 7.46 -1.34
CA THR A 86 1.59 6.82 -2.19
C THR A 86 1.23 7.68 -3.39
N SER A 87 0.90 7.03 -4.51
CA SER A 87 0.39 7.68 -5.72
C SER A 87 -1.11 7.97 -5.67
N VAL A 88 -1.80 7.55 -4.61
CA VAL A 88 -3.24 7.73 -4.44
C VAL A 88 -3.54 9.18 -4.03
N PRO A 89 -4.42 9.91 -4.74
CA PRO A 89 -4.75 11.30 -4.44
C PRO A 89 -5.72 11.40 -3.24
N ILE A 90 -5.24 11.03 -2.06
CA ILE A 90 -6.07 10.89 -0.85
C ILE A 90 -6.73 12.22 -0.47
N LEU A 91 -5.99 13.33 -0.55
CA LEU A 91 -6.51 14.65 -0.21
C LEU A 91 -7.70 15.02 -1.10
N ASP A 92 -7.58 14.86 -2.42
CA ASP A 92 -8.65 15.17 -3.37
C ASP A 92 -9.86 14.26 -3.14
N MET A 93 -9.63 12.98 -2.83
CA MET A 93 -10.68 12.02 -2.52
C MET A 93 -11.42 12.37 -1.22
N LEU A 94 -10.70 12.77 -0.18
CA LEU A 94 -11.27 13.26 1.08
C LEU A 94 -12.12 14.52 0.84
N ILE A 95 -11.57 15.55 0.20
CA ILE A 95 -12.28 16.81 -0.10
C ILE A 95 -13.55 16.54 -0.91
N THR A 96 -13.42 15.74 -1.96
CA THR A 96 -14.53 15.36 -2.83
C THR A 96 -15.61 14.64 -2.03
N GLY A 97 -15.26 13.63 -1.25
CA GLY A 97 -16.25 12.90 -0.45
C GLY A 97 -16.89 13.77 0.64
N MET A 98 -16.15 14.66 1.30
CA MET A 98 -16.72 15.58 2.29
C MET A 98 -17.67 16.63 1.69
N SER A 99 -17.49 16.99 0.42
CA SER A 99 -18.40 17.90 -0.30
C SER A 99 -19.79 17.28 -0.54
N TYR A 100 -19.88 15.95 -0.60
CA TYR A 100 -21.15 15.24 -0.67
C TYR A 100 -21.73 15.14 0.74
N GLN A 101 -22.64 16.07 1.07
CA GLN A 101 -23.28 16.28 2.39
C GLN A 101 -24.09 15.08 2.95
N HIS A 102 -23.99 13.89 2.36
CA HIS A 102 -24.62 12.67 2.85
C HIS A 102 -23.56 11.62 3.18
N ILE A 103 -23.03 11.75 4.40
CA ILE A 103 -22.32 10.70 5.12
C ILE A 103 -20.99 10.34 4.43
N PHE A 104 -19.92 11.06 4.75
CA PHE A 104 -18.57 10.55 4.56
C PHE A 104 -18.44 9.29 5.44
N VAL A 105 -18.56 8.11 4.83
CA VAL A 105 -18.81 6.87 5.56
C VAL A 105 -17.47 6.29 6.01
N GLU A 106 -17.40 5.79 7.24
CA GLU A 106 -16.29 4.95 7.72
C GLU A 106 -15.93 3.80 6.75
N SER A 107 -16.87 3.36 5.91
CA SER A 107 -16.61 2.38 4.84
C SER A 107 -15.75 2.92 3.70
N GLU A 108 -15.87 4.19 3.34
CA GLU A 108 -15.07 4.82 2.28
C GLU A 108 -13.64 5.03 2.76
N ILE A 109 -13.46 5.50 3.99
CA ILE A 109 -12.14 5.62 4.64
C ILE A 109 -11.47 4.25 4.72
N ARG A 110 -12.22 3.20 5.07
CA ARG A 110 -11.70 1.83 5.10
C ARG A 110 -11.24 1.36 3.73
N ALA A 111 -12.05 1.57 2.69
CA ALA A 111 -11.69 1.21 1.33
C ALA A 111 -10.45 1.99 0.83
N MET A 112 -10.35 3.29 1.15
CA MET A 112 -9.16 4.10 0.88
C MET A 112 -7.93 3.54 1.61
N ALA A 113 -8.07 3.23 2.91
CA ALA A 113 -6.98 2.70 3.71
C ALA A 113 -6.48 1.34 3.20
N GLU A 114 -7.38 0.45 2.79
CA GLU A 114 -7.04 -0.85 2.20
C GLU A 114 -6.19 -0.68 0.94
N VAL A 115 -6.62 0.19 0.03
CA VAL A 115 -5.89 0.48 -1.21
C VAL A 115 -4.51 1.06 -0.91
N VAL A 116 -4.48 2.10 -0.09
CA VAL A 116 -3.26 2.87 0.17
C VAL A 116 -2.25 2.00 0.93
N ALA A 117 -2.71 1.16 1.86
CA ALA A 117 -1.86 0.20 2.56
C ALA A 117 -1.20 -0.78 1.58
N ILE A 118 -1.91 -1.26 0.56
CA ILE A 118 -1.35 -2.13 -0.48
C ILE A 118 -0.31 -1.38 -1.31
N ASP A 119 -0.60 -0.15 -1.75
CA ASP A 119 0.36 0.67 -2.52
C ASP A 119 1.64 0.93 -1.71
N LEU A 120 1.50 1.27 -0.43
CA LEU A 120 2.63 1.48 0.48
C LEU A 120 3.43 0.21 0.72
N ALA A 121 2.78 -0.93 0.94
CA ALA A 121 3.47 -2.22 1.05
C ALA A 121 4.29 -2.50 -0.21
N MET A 122 3.74 -2.18 -1.39
CA MET A 122 4.45 -2.35 -2.65
C MET A 122 5.64 -1.41 -2.79
N ILE A 123 5.51 -0.15 -2.37
CA ILE A 123 6.60 0.82 -2.37
C ILE A 123 7.73 0.36 -1.42
N TYR A 124 7.40 -0.09 -0.21
CA TYR A 124 8.40 -0.55 0.74
C TYR A 124 9.16 -1.78 0.25
N VAL A 125 8.47 -2.75 -0.33
CA VAL A 125 9.11 -3.95 -0.89
C VAL A 125 10.01 -3.59 -2.08
N ASP A 126 9.56 -2.69 -2.95
CA ASP A 126 10.37 -2.20 -4.08
C ASP A 126 11.63 -1.46 -3.61
N GLN A 127 11.49 -0.55 -2.64
CA GLN A 127 12.62 0.15 -2.03
C GLN A 127 13.61 -0.83 -1.36
N ALA A 128 13.12 -1.85 -0.66
CA ALA A 128 13.96 -2.88 -0.07
C ALA A 128 14.74 -3.67 -1.14
N LEU A 129 14.09 -4.02 -2.26
CA LEU A 129 14.77 -4.67 -3.39
C LEU A 129 15.84 -3.77 -4.02
N GLN A 130 15.57 -2.47 -4.15
CA GLN A 130 16.54 -1.51 -4.68
C GLN A 130 17.75 -1.35 -3.75
N GLU A 131 17.56 -1.27 -2.44
CA GLU A 131 18.66 -1.20 -1.48
C GLU A 131 19.49 -2.50 -1.46
N MET A 132 18.83 -3.66 -1.60
CA MET A 132 19.54 -4.94 -1.76
C MET A 132 20.37 -4.97 -3.05
N GLN A 133 19.82 -4.49 -4.18
CA GLN A 133 20.54 -4.37 -5.45
C GLN A 133 21.77 -3.46 -5.30
N ALA A 134 21.59 -2.28 -4.67
CA ALA A 134 22.66 -1.32 -4.44
C ALA A 134 23.76 -1.90 -3.52
N SER A 135 23.36 -2.58 -2.45
CA SER A 135 24.26 -3.29 -1.53
C SER A 135 25.07 -4.37 -2.23
N ALA A 136 24.42 -5.20 -3.04
CA ALA A 136 25.07 -6.24 -3.85
C ALA A 136 26.03 -5.64 -4.89
N GLY A 137 25.71 -4.46 -5.44
CA GLY A 137 26.56 -3.71 -6.36
C GLY A 137 27.86 -3.23 -5.70
N ARG A 138 27.79 -2.75 -4.45
CA ARG A 138 28.96 -2.26 -3.69
C ARG A 138 30.00 -3.35 -3.41
N VAL A 139 29.58 -4.61 -3.30
CA VAL A 139 30.47 -5.77 -3.06
C VAL A 139 30.85 -6.51 -4.36
N SER A 140 30.48 -6.01 -5.53
CA SER A 140 30.75 -6.66 -6.82
C SER A 140 32.23 -6.78 -7.20
N THR A 141 33.11 -6.08 -6.49
CA THR A 141 34.58 -6.17 -6.61
C THR A 141 35.11 -7.58 -6.35
N PHE A 142 34.32 -8.47 -5.72
CA PHE A 142 34.69 -9.87 -5.41
C PHE A 142 34.40 -10.90 -6.53
N GLY A 143 34.05 -10.47 -7.75
CA GLY A 143 33.99 -11.34 -8.93
C GLY A 143 32.60 -11.87 -9.29
N ASN A 144 32.50 -13.09 -9.84
CA ASN A 144 31.25 -13.66 -10.35
C ASN A 144 30.25 -14.10 -9.26
N ILE A 145 30.66 -14.20 -8.00
CA ILE A 145 29.85 -14.69 -6.87
C ILE A 145 28.64 -13.78 -6.62
N THR A 146 28.82 -12.47 -6.72
CA THR A 146 27.73 -11.50 -6.50
C THR A 146 26.82 -11.36 -7.71
N ARG A 147 27.25 -11.82 -8.89
CA ARG A 147 26.46 -11.68 -10.13
C ARG A 147 25.20 -12.52 -10.08
N GLU A 148 25.28 -13.77 -9.64
CA GLU A 148 24.11 -14.65 -9.51
C GLU A 148 23.12 -14.11 -8.46
N PHE A 149 23.61 -13.51 -7.38
CA PHE A 149 22.75 -12.83 -6.40
C PHE A 149 22.06 -11.59 -6.99
N GLN A 150 22.78 -10.76 -7.75
CA GLN A 150 22.21 -9.60 -8.44
C GLN A 150 21.16 -10.02 -9.49
N GLU A 151 21.41 -11.10 -10.24
CA GLU A 151 20.45 -11.68 -11.19
C GLU A 151 19.17 -12.16 -10.47
N ASN A 152 19.33 -12.83 -9.32
CA ASN A 152 18.18 -13.23 -8.50
C ASN A 152 17.38 -12.03 -7.98
N ILE A 153 18.04 -10.94 -7.54
CA ILE A 153 17.33 -9.71 -7.13
C ILE A 153 16.61 -9.10 -8.33
N GLN A 154 17.24 -9.02 -9.51
CA GLN A 154 16.60 -8.47 -10.70
C GLN A 154 15.37 -9.28 -11.11
N GLN A 155 15.49 -10.61 -11.17
CA GLN A 155 14.35 -11.48 -11.47
C GLN A 155 13.22 -11.31 -10.44
N THR A 156 13.58 -11.10 -9.18
CA THR A 156 12.64 -10.83 -8.10
C THR A 156 11.95 -9.48 -8.29
N GLN A 157 12.67 -8.42 -8.69
CA GLN A 157 12.12 -7.12 -9.03
C GLN A 157 11.17 -7.19 -10.23
N ASP A 158 11.53 -7.92 -11.29
CA ASP A 158 10.70 -8.06 -12.49
C ASP A 158 9.38 -8.79 -12.18
N SER A 159 9.47 -9.87 -11.39
CA SER A 159 8.31 -10.62 -10.91
C SER A 159 7.42 -9.75 -10.02
N PHE A 160 8.03 -8.96 -9.14
CA PHE A 160 7.33 -8.04 -8.26
C PHE A 160 6.66 -6.89 -9.01
N GLY A 161 7.32 -6.34 -10.02
CA GLY A 161 6.77 -5.31 -10.91
C GLY A 161 5.49 -5.79 -11.60
N THR A 162 5.44 -7.05 -12.01
CA THR A 162 4.23 -7.68 -12.58
C THR A 162 3.09 -7.74 -11.56
N LEU A 163 3.38 -8.12 -10.31
CA LEU A 163 2.38 -8.11 -9.22
C LEU A 163 1.87 -6.70 -8.92
N ARG A 164 2.78 -5.72 -8.91
CA ARG A 164 2.44 -4.30 -8.70
C ARG A 164 1.54 -3.77 -9.81
N GLN A 165 1.85 -4.06 -11.07
CA GLN A 165 1.00 -3.68 -12.21
C GLN A 165 -0.40 -4.28 -12.09
N LEU A 166 -0.50 -5.58 -11.78
CA LEU A 166 -1.80 -6.23 -11.59
C LEU A 166 -2.62 -5.59 -10.46
N ALA A 167 -1.99 -5.24 -9.35
CA ALA A 167 -2.65 -4.56 -8.25
C ALA A 167 -3.09 -3.14 -8.62
N ALA A 168 -2.24 -2.38 -9.32
CA ALA A 168 -2.57 -1.04 -9.82
C ALA A 168 -3.74 -1.07 -10.81
N ASP A 169 -3.79 -2.07 -11.70
CA ASP A 169 -4.90 -2.25 -12.64
C ASP A 169 -6.22 -2.53 -11.91
N ARG A 170 -6.20 -3.46 -10.95
CA ARG A 170 -7.37 -3.76 -10.11
C ARG A 170 -7.83 -2.54 -9.32
N TYR A 171 -6.90 -1.78 -8.77
CA TYR A 171 -7.19 -0.52 -8.09
C TYR A 171 -7.85 0.49 -9.03
N SER A 172 -7.26 0.76 -10.20
CA SER A 172 -7.81 1.72 -11.16
C SER A 172 -9.20 1.31 -11.65
N ALA A 173 -9.48 0.01 -11.74
CA ALA A 173 -10.79 -0.51 -12.06
C ALA A 173 -11.78 -0.26 -10.91
N ALA A 174 -11.39 -0.56 -9.67
CA ALA A 174 -12.21 -0.35 -8.47
C ALA A 174 -12.60 1.11 -8.30
N MET A 175 -11.67 2.05 -8.46
CA MET A 175 -11.94 3.49 -8.38
C MET A 175 -12.92 3.96 -9.44
N ARG A 176 -12.73 3.54 -10.69
CA ARG A 176 -13.67 3.86 -11.78
C ARG A 176 -15.08 3.35 -11.51
N THR A 177 -15.22 2.18 -10.90
CA THR A 177 -16.53 1.69 -10.46
C THR A 177 -17.13 2.52 -9.33
N LEU A 178 -16.33 2.97 -8.35
CA LEU A 178 -16.80 3.84 -7.28
C LEU A 178 -17.29 5.19 -7.81
N GLU A 179 -16.53 5.82 -8.71
CA GLU A 179 -16.92 7.09 -9.35
C GLU A 179 -18.25 6.96 -10.11
N ARG A 180 -18.41 5.89 -10.91
CA ARG A 180 -19.67 5.63 -11.62
C ARG A 180 -20.85 5.41 -10.68
N LEU A 181 -20.63 4.70 -9.58
CA LEU A 181 -21.67 4.48 -8.57
C LEU A 181 -22.06 5.80 -7.89
N ALA A 182 -21.11 6.68 -7.59
CA ALA A 182 -21.39 8.01 -7.04
C ALA A 182 -22.20 8.87 -8.01
N LEU A 183 -21.83 8.89 -9.30
CA LEU A 183 -22.57 9.62 -10.34
C LEU A 183 -24.00 9.09 -10.51
N ALA A 184 -24.17 7.76 -10.59
CA ALA A 184 -25.49 7.14 -10.69
C ALA A 184 -26.37 7.44 -9.47
N LYS A 185 -25.79 7.46 -8.27
CA LYS A 185 -26.50 7.89 -7.05
C LYS A 185 -26.95 9.35 -7.12
N ASN A 186 -26.12 10.25 -7.64
CA ASN A 186 -26.48 11.67 -7.80
C ASN A 186 -27.63 11.87 -8.79
N GLU A 187 -27.59 11.18 -9.93
CA GLU A 187 -28.69 11.19 -10.89
C GLU A 187 -29.98 10.66 -10.28
N LEU A 188 -29.93 9.53 -9.57
CA LEU A 188 -31.09 8.94 -8.89
C LEU A 188 -31.63 9.84 -7.77
N ALA A 189 -30.77 10.49 -6.99
CA ALA A 189 -31.18 11.42 -5.94
C ALA A 189 -31.92 12.63 -6.53
N ALA A 190 -31.38 13.24 -7.59
CA ALA A 190 -32.02 14.33 -8.33
C ALA A 190 -33.34 13.90 -9.00
N TYR A 191 -33.40 12.67 -9.51
CA TYR A 191 -34.62 12.11 -10.11
C TYR A 191 -35.70 11.80 -9.07
N SER A 192 -35.31 11.34 -7.88
CA SER A 192 -36.23 11.04 -6.78
C SER A 192 -36.80 12.31 -6.15
N SER A 193 -35.99 13.35 -5.96
CA SER A 193 -36.43 14.63 -5.39
C SER A 193 -37.41 15.37 -6.30
N SER A 194 -37.17 15.36 -7.61
CA SER A 194 -38.08 15.95 -8.60
C SER A 194 -39.41 15.21 -8.69
N ARG A 195 -39.44 13.87 -8.59
CA ARG A 195 -40.70 13.10 -8.53
C ARG A 195 -41.46 13.28 -7.22
N PHE A 196 -40.77 13.36 -6.09
CA PHE A 196 -41.41 13.66 -4.80
C PHE A 196 -42.00 15.07 -4.78
N ALA A 197 -41.28 16.07 -5.30
CA ALA A 197 -41.79 17.44 -5.44
C ALA A 197 -43.01 17.51 -6.38
N ALA A 198 -42.99 16.77 -7.50
CA ALA A 198 -44.12 16.69 -8.42
C ALA A 198 -45.36 16.00 -7.83
N MET A 199 -45.18 15.04 -6.90
CA MET A 199 -46.31 14.42 -6.18
C MET A 199 -46.88 15.29 -5.05
N LEU A 200 -46.08 16.20 -4.48
CA LEU A 200 -46.51 17.10 -3.40
C LEU A 200 -47.12 18.41 -3.91
N GLY A 201 -46.82 18.82 -5.15
CA GLY A 201 -47.39 20.02 -5.79
C GLY A 201 -48.74 19.79 -6.50
N SER A 202 -49.31 18.58 -6.43
CA SER A 202 -50.60 18.22 -7.06
C SER A 202 -51.76 18.11 -6.07
N GLN A 203 -51.71 18.83 -4.93
CA GLN A 203 -52.84 18.98 -4.00
C GLN A 203 -53.28 20.45 -3.92
#